data_AF-A0A4V5TJC6-F1
#
_entry.id   AF-A0A4V5TJC6-F1
#
_cell.length_a   1.000
_cell.length_b   1.000
_cell.length_c   1.000
_cell.angle_alpha   90.00
_cell.angle_beta   90.00
_cell.angle_gamma   90.00
#
_symmetry.space_group_name_H-M   'P 1'
#
loop_
_entity.id
_entity.type
_entity.pdbx_description
1 polymer ?
#
loop_
_entity_poly.entity_id
_entity_poly.type
_entity_poly.pdbx_seq_one_letter_code
_entity_poly.pdbx_strand_id
1 'polypeptide(L)'
;MVYRTITHLLIYFATILLLAVGFPVEIEIGQKIVYAEHSLPIISDQGIITIEVYPRKHKLLVKKHGKTVKTYSVAVGNPSTPTPVGEYKIISKGKDWGASFGPRWLGLNVPWGIYGIHGTNKPHSIGQHLSHGCIRMRNNDVIELFKMIPLGTKVTIYGHVLGDPSHNPRDLAEGDVGGDVQLIQSRLKSGGYYHGICDGKFRSSTTAALKKFQRDRKLISNGVVSSKVYEELGLVE
;
A
#
# COMPACT_ATOMS: atom_id res chain seq x y z
N MET A 1 -5.06 -76.29 11.52
CA MET A 1 -4.60 -77.15 12.62
C MET A 1 -3.25 -76.62 13.07
N VAL A 2 -3.17 -76.19 14.32
CA VAL A 2 -2.09 -75.38 14.92
C VAL A 2 -0.94 -76.29 15.40
N TYR A 3 0.31 -75.91 15.11
CA TYR A 3 1.52 -76.33 15.85
C TYR A 3 2.41 -75.09 15.99
N ARG A 4 2.51 -74.46 17.17
CA ARG A 4 3.45 -74.73 18.30
C ARG A 4 4.92 -74.61 17.88
N THR A 5 5.62 -73.61 18.43
CA THR A 5 6.71 -73.82 19.42
C THR A 5 7.21 -72.50 20.03
N ILE A 6 7.38 -72.55 21.35
CA ILE A 6 8.06 -71.58 22.22
C ILE A 6 9.48 -72.12 22.42
N THR A 7 10.49 -71.25 22.41
CA THR A 7 11.76 -71.49 23.12
C THR A 7 12.21 -70.19 23.81
N HIS A 8 12.46 -70.35 25.12
CA HIS A 8 13.07 -69.40 26.05
C HIS A 8 14.54 -69.06 25.62
N LEU A 9 15.25 -68.05 26.11
CA LEU A 9 15.68 -67.87 27.51
C LEU A 9 16.75 -66.72 27.59
N LEU A 10 16.61 -65.75 28.54
CA LEU A 10 17.67 -65.13 29.41
C LEU A 10 18.86 -64.32 28.80
N ILE A 11 19.48 -63.23 29.33
CA ILE A 11 19.48 -62.36 30.55
C ILE A 11 20.20 -61.03 30.17
N TYR A 12 19.87 -59.89 30.80
CA TYR A 12 20.76 -58.89 31.44
C TYR A 12 20.31 -57.42 31.30
N PHE A 13 19.68 -56.95 32.39
CA PHE A 13 19.90 -55.68 33.11
C PHE A 13 20.62 -54.53 32.38
N ALA A 14 19.92 -53.39 32.25
CA ALA A 14 20.37 -52.12 32.82
C ALA A 14 19.21 -51.10 32.86
N THR A 15 18.67 -50.89 34.05
CA THR A 15 17.93 -49.70 34.45
C THR A 15 18.90 -48.51 34.54
N ILE A 16 18.68 -47.41 33.82
CA ILE A 16 18.91 -46.05 34.34
C ILE A 16 17.86 -45.10 33.72
N LEU A 17 16.94 -44.68 34.56
CA LEU A 17 16.18 -43.44 34.44
C LEU A 17 17.14 -42.27 34.76
N LEU A 18 17.33 -41.32 33.85
CA LEU A 18 17.85 -40.00 34.22
C LEU A 18 17.18 -38.89 33.40
N LEU A 19 16.85 -37.84 34.15
CA LEU A 19 16.11 -36.65 33.83
C LEU A 19 16.81 -35.73 32.81
N ALA A 20 15.95 -35.05 32.03
CA ALA A 20 16.03 -33.65 31.61
C ALA A 20 17.34 -33.11 31.02
N VAL A 21 17.29 -32.73 29.74
CA VAL A 21 17.52 -31.32 29.34
C VAL A 21 16.93 -31.08 27.96
N GLY A 22 16.10 -30.05 27.86
CA GLY A 22 15.48 -29.61 26.62
C GLY A 22 16.48 -28.96 25.68
N PHE A 23 16.34 -29.27 24.40
CA PHE A 23 16.81 -28.43 23.30
C PHE A 23 15.63 -28.19 22.37
N PRO A 24 15.18 -26.94 22.17
CA PRO A 24 14.23 -26.67 21.12
C PRO A 24 14.95 -26.72 19.77
N VAL A 25 14.42 -27.50 18.84
CA VAL A 25 14.75 -27.42 17.42
C VAL A 25 13.97 -26.23 16.86
N GLU A 26 14.64 -25.12 16.56
CA GLU A 26 14.02 -24.00 15.84
C GLU A 26 14.08 -24.24 14.33
N ILE A 27 12.90 -24.39 13.73
CA ILE A 27 12.72 -24.35 12.28
C ILE A 27 12.47 -22.89 11.91
N GLU A 28 13.47 -22.22 11.31
CA GLU A 28 13.31 -20.87 10.76
C GLU A 28 12.55 -20.91 9.43
N ILE A 29 11.23 -20.67 9.49
CA ILE A 29 10.43 -20.26 8.33
C ILE A 29 9.60 -19.05 8.77
N GLY A 30 9.99 -17.85 8.34
CA GLY A 30 9.16 -16.65 8.55
C GLY A 30 9.83 -15.33 8.19
N GLN A 31 9.37 -14.69 7.11
CA GLN A 31 9.68 -13.30 6.78
C GLN A 31 9.35 -12.37 7.96
N LYS A 32 10.36 -11.69 8.50
CA LYS A 32 10.19 -10.74 9.60
C LYS A 32 9.65 -9.40 9.06
N ILE A 33 8.35 -9.33 8.79
CA ILE A 33 7.65 -8.06 8.62
C ILE A 33 7.47 -7.47 10.02
N VAL A 34 8.20 -6.38 10.31
CA VAL A 34 8.10 -5.68 11.59
C VAL A 34 6.89 -4.74 11.53
N TYR A 35 5.81 -5.12 12.21
CA TYR A 35 4.73 -4.21 12.59
C TYR A 35 5.07 -3.58 13.95
N ALA A 36 4.89 -2.27 14.08
CA ALA A 36 5.21 -1.56 15.31
C ALA A 36 4.14 -1.79 16.38
N GLU A 37 4.52 -2.41 17.50
CA GLU A 37 3.75 -2.35 18.75
C GLU A 37 4.08 -1.08 19.54
N HIS A 38 3.08 -0.60 20.26
CA HIS A 38 3.09 0.64 21.03
C HIS A 38 4.01 0.55 22.26
N SER A 39 5.11 1.28 22.22
CA SER A 39 5.72 1.91 23.39
C SER A 39 6.48 3.17 22.93
N LEU A 40 6.00 4.34 23.35
CA LEU A 40 6.65 5.63 23.08
C LEU A 40 7.88 5.78 23.98
N PRO A 41 9.08 6.04 23.44
CA PRO A 41 10.09 6.79 24.18
C PRO A 41 9.97 8.28 23.82
N ILE A 42 9.89 9.11 24.85
CA ILE A 42 10.23 10.53 24.77
C ILE A 42 11.75 10.62 24.55
N ILE A 43 12.22 11.61 23.75
CA ILE A 43 13.60 11.99 23.35
C ILE A 43 13.89 11.63 21.86
N SER A 44 14.28 12.53 20.94
CA SER A 44 14.89 13.86 21.02
C SER A 44 14.39 14.77 19.87
N ASP A 45 14.88 16.01 19.88
CA ASP A 45 14.90 17.09 18.86
C ASP A 45 15.25 16.70 17.39
N GLN A 46 14.79 15.55 16.91
CA GLN A 46 14.80 15.14 15.51
C GLN A 46 13.68 15.89 14.79
N GLY A 47 13.89 17.17 14.55
CA GLY A 47 13.01 18.04 13.78
C GLY A 47 12.15 17.31 12.77
N ILE A 48 10.82 17.44 12.90
CA ILE A 48 9.81 16.72 12.12
C ILE A 48 10.28 16.55 10.67
N ILE A 49 10.75 15.33 10.36
CA ILE A 49 11.10 14.95 8.99
C ILE A 49 9.80 14.57 8.28
N THR A 50 9.55 15.20 7.15
CA THR A 50 8.39 14.90 6.29
C THR A 50 8.84 14.66 4.85
N ILE A 51 8.00 13.96 4.11
CA ILE A 51 8.16 13.76 2.67
C ILE A 51 7.04 14.50 1.95
N GLU A 52 7.42 15.20 0.89
CA GLU A 52 6.48 15.78 -0.08
C GLU A 52 6.73 15.15 -1.44
N VAL A 53 5.66 14.71 -2.10
CA VAL A 53 5.73 14.12 -3.44
C VAL A 53 4.93 14.98 -4.39
N TYR A 54 5.53 15.33 -5.52
CA TYR A 54 4.92 16.11 -6.60
C TYR A 54 4.94 15.25 -7.87
N PRO A 55 3.91 14.40 -8.10
CA PRO A 55 3.85 13.45 -9.20
C PRO A 55 4.07 14.09 -10.57
N ARG A 56 3.38 15.21 -10.87
CA ARG A 56 3.53 15.92 -12.17
C ARG A 56 4.94 16.46 -12.41
N LYS A 57 5.68 16.76 -11.34
CA LYS A 57 7.08 17.22 -11.42
C LYS A 57 8.07 16.06 -11.37
N HIS A 58 7.60 14.84 -11.13
CA HIS A 58 8.42 13.66 -10.90
C HIS A 58 9.45 13.87 -9.77
N LYS A 59 9.03 14.56 -8.69
CA LYS A 59 9.91 14.88 -7.56
C LYS A 59 9.38 14.33 -6.24
N LEU A 60 10.31 13.87 -5.42
CA LEU A 60 10.13 13.60 -4.00
C LEU A 60 11.11 14.49 -3.22
N LEU A 61 10.59 15.28 -2.30
CA LEU A 61 11.36 16.17 -1.43
C LEU A 61 11.34 15.61 -0.02
N VAL A 62 12.49 15.65 0.65
CA VAL A 62 12.59 15.43 2.10
C VAL A 62 12.74 16.78 2.77
N LYS A 63 11.88 17.04 3.74
CA LYS A 63 11.90 18.26 4.56
C LYS A 63 12.38 17.92 5.96
N LYS A 64 13.23 18.78 6.53
CA LYS A 64 13.58 18.77 7.96
C LYS A 64 13.30 20.17 8.50
N HIS A 65 12.44 20.28 9.51
CA HIS A 65 11.95 21.58 10.01
C HIS A 65 11.35 22.47 8.88
N GLY A 66 10.58 21.87 7.97
CA GLY A 66 9.97 22.57 6.82
C GLY A 66 10.95 22.95 5.70
N LYS A 67 12.27 22.89 5.92
CA LYS A 67 13.29 23.18 4.90
C LYS A 67 13.60 21.94 4.07
N THR A 68 13.68 22.08 2.75
CA THR A 68 14.09 20.98 1.87
C THR A 68 15.56 20.64 2.11
N VAL A 69 15.84 19.38 2.45
CA VAL A 69 17.21 18.87 2.65
C VAL A 69 17.66 17.94 1.52
N LYS A 70 16.70 17.28 0.85
CA LYS A 70 16.95 16.41 -0.31
C LYS A 70 15.82 16.52 -1.33
N THR A 71 16.18 16.34 -2.59
CA THR A 71 15.25 16.27 -3.72
C THR A 71 15.66 15.12 -4.62
N TYR A 72 14.73 14.21 -4.91
CA TYR A 72 14.93 13.04 -5.74
C TYR A 72 14.03 13.09 -6.97
N SER A 73 14.53 12.56 -8.09
CA SER A 73 13.68 12.25 -9.24
C SER A 73 13.00 10.90 -9.01
N VAL A 74 11.70 10.81 -9.32
CA VAL A 74 10.89 9.61 -9.09
C VAL A 74 10.06 9.23 -10.32
N ALA A 75 9.67 7.96 -10.43
CA ALA A 75 8.56 7.54 -11.28
C ALA A 75 7.28 7.45 -10.45
N VAL A 76 6.15 7.72 -11.08
CA VAL A 76 4.83 7.67 -10.45
C VAL A 76 3.84 6.87 -11.29
N GLY A 77 2.63 6.69 -10.77
CA GLY A 77 1.57 5.95 -11.43
C GLY A 77 1.24 6.52 -12.80
N ASN A 78 0.91 5.63 -13.73
CA ASN A 78 0.31 6.00 -15.00
C ASN A 78 -1.13 6.55 -14.80
N PRO A 79 -1.73 7.21 -15.80
CA PRO A 79 -3.08 7.78 -15.67
C PRO A 79 -4.17 6.79 -15.29
N SER A 80 -4.05 5.51 -15.67
CA SER A 80 -5.03 4.46 -15.33
C SER A 80 -4.86 3.91 -13.91
N THR A 81 -3.66 4.03 -13.33
CA THR A 81 -3.32 3.58 -11.95
C THR A 81 -2.49 4.67 -11.26
N PRO A 82 -3.08 5.85 -11.00
CA PRO A 82 -2.35 7.02 -10.54
C PRO A 82 -1.75 6.80 -9.16
N THR A 83 -0.68 7.52 -8.86
CA THR A 83 -0.16 7.61 -7.49
C THR A 83 -1.20 8.31 -6.61
N PRO A 84 -1.53 7.75 -5.43
CA PRO A 84 -2.62 8.25 -4.62
C PRO A 84 -2.31 9.64 -4.06
N VAL A 85 -3.21 10.60 -4.29
CA VAL A 85 -3.10 11.97 -3.77
C VAL A 85 -3.67 12.02 -2.35
N GLY A 86 -2.97 12.70 -1.44
CA GLY A 86 -3.43 12.86 -0.05
C GLY A 86 -2.29 12.85 0.97
N GLU A 87 -2.66 12.66 2.24
CA GLU A 87 -1.73 12.55 3.35
C GLU A 87 -1.64 11.12 3.86
N TYR A 88 -0.41 10.62 4.00
CA TYR A 88 -0.09 9.26 4.41
C TYR A 88 1.05 9.26 5.43
N LYS A 89 1.37 8.07 5.94
CA LYS A 89 2.50 7.81 6.82
C LYS A 89 3.29 6.61 6.34
N ILE A 90 4.60 6.62 6.59
CA ILE A 90 5.45 5.44 6.46
C ILE A 90 5.10 4.45 7.58
N ILE A 91 4.55 3.29 7.24
CA ILE A 91 4.10 2.28 8.22
C ILE A 91 4.95 1.01 8.24
N SER A 92 5.75 0.78 7.20
CA SER A 92 6.63 -0.39 7.13
C SER A 92 7.88 -0.09 6.31
N LYS A 93 8.95 -0.85 6.57
CA LYS A 93 10.24 -0.74 5.89
C LYS A 93 10.83 -2.12 5.65
N GLY A 94 11.33 -2.38 4.44
CA GLY A 94 11.93 -3.67 4.06
C GLY A 94 13.14 -3.51 3.13
N LYS A 95 14.05 -4.49 3.13
CA LYS A 95 15.27 -4.48 2.30
C LYS A 95 15.17 -5.36 1.05
N ASP A 96 14.25 -6.32 0.99
CA ASP A 96 14.16 -7.27 -0.13
C ASP A 96 12.70 -7.67 -0.39
N TRP A 97 11.87 -6.69 -0.78
CA TRP A 97 10.45 -6.89 -1.05
C TRP A 97 10.16 -7.65 -2.37
N GLY A 98 11.21 -7.91 -3.16
CA GLY A 98 11.14 -8.59 -4.45
C GLY A 98 11.89 -7.82 -5.54
N ALA A 99 12.31 -8.53 -6.59
CA ALA A 99 13.21 -7.98 -7.62
C ALA A 99 12.71 -6.68 -8.27
N SER A 100 11.40 -6.55 -8.50
CA SER A 100 10.79 -5.36 -9.10
C SER A 100 10.82 -4.11 -8.22
N PHE A 101 11.00 -4.29 -6.91
CA PHE A 101 10.98 -3.21 -5.91
C PHE A 101 12.36 -2.65 -5.60
N GLY A 102 13.42 -3.22 -6.18
CA GLY A 102 14.80 -2.82 -5.90
C GLY A 102 15.19 -3.10 -4.45
N PRO A 103 16.22 -2.41 -3.93
CA PRO A 103 16.86 -2.78 -2.68
C PRO A 103 16.12 -2.28 -1.44
N ARG A 104 15.08 -1.46 -1.54
CA ARG A 104 14.39 -0.93 -0.35
C ARG A 104 12.92 -0.68 -0.65
N TRP A 105 12.10 -0.90 0.37
CA TRP A 105 10.67 -0.65 0.40
C TRP A 105 10.33 0.22 1.62
N LEU A 106 9.50 1.23 1.42
CA LEU A 106 8.85 2.01 2.47
C LEU A 106 7.33 2.03 2.20
N GLY A 107 6.57 1.30 3.01
CA GLY A 107 5.12 1.14 2.82
C GLY A 107 4.32 2.33 3.35
N LEU A 108 3.26 2.69 2.64
CA LEU A 108 2.31 3.76 2.98
C LEU A 108 0.98 3.18 3.46
N ASN A 109 0.31 3.86 4.38
CA ASN A 109 -1.01 3.49 4.89
C ASN A 109 -2.18 3.89 3.95
N VAL A 110 -2.08 3.55 2.67
CA VAL A 110 -3.14 3.82 1.70
C VAL A 110 -4.29 2.81 1.93
N PRO A 111 -5.55 3.26 2.14
CA PRO A 111 -6.60 2.37 2.63
C PRO A 111 -7.09 1.35 1.60
N TRP A 112 -6.90 1.65 0.31
CA TRP A 112 -7.38 0.80 -0.78
C TRP A 112 -6.38 -0.21 -1.33
N GLY A 113 -5.12 -0.20 -0.90
CA GLY A 113 -4.13 -1.16 -1.41
C GLY A 113 -2.73 -1.02 -0.84
N ILE A 114 -1.80 -1.81 -1.39
CA ILE A 114 -0.40 -1.80 -0.99
C ILE A 114 0.34 -0.78 -1.85
N TYR A 115 0.68 0.36 -1.25
CA TYR A 115 1.44 1.43 -1.89
C TYR A 115 2.71 1.70 -1.10
N GLY A 116 3.74 2.16 -1.80
CA GLY A 116 5.02 2.44 -1.17
C GLY A 116 5.95 3.28 -2.04
N ILE A 117 7.02 3.71 -1.38
CA ILE A 117 8.20 4.32 -2.01
C ILE A 117 9.26 3.23 -2.06
N HIS A 118 9.77 2.92 -3.26
CA HIS A 118 10.69 1.81 -3.43
C HIS A 118 11.70 2.04 -4.56
N GLY A 119 12.71 1.18 -4.66
CA GLY A 119 13.67 1.19 -5.77
C GLY A 119 13.06 0.68 -7.08
N THR A 120 13.87 0.28 -8.06
CA THR A 120 13.33 -0.33 -9.28
C THR A 120 14.36 -1.17 -10.02
N ASN A 121 13.89 -2.19 -10.74
CA ASN A 121 14.66 -2.89 -11.78
C ASN A 121 14.45 -2.27 -13.18
N LYS A 122 13.64 -1.21 -13.30
CA LYS A 122 13.38 -0.47 -14.55
C LYS A 122 13.87 0.97 -14.40
N PRO A 123 15.19 1.22 -14.35
CA PRO A 123 15.75 2.55 -14.07
C PRO A 123 15.31 3.62 -15.09
N HIS A 124 15.03 3.22 -16.34
CA HIS A 124 14.48 4.12 -17.37
C HIS A 124 13.10 4.70 -17.00
N SER A 125 12.35 4.07 -16.09
CA SER A 125 11.04 4.58 -15.66
C SER A 125 11.10 5.84 -14.82
N ILE A 126 12.26 6.15 -14.21
CA ILE A 126 12.44 7.33 -13.36
C ILE A 126 12.24 8.61 -14.17
N GLY A 127 11.41 9.53 -13.66
CA GLY A 127 11.02 10.74 -14.39
C GLY A 127 9.79 10.58 -15.27
N GLN A 128 9.07 9.44 -15.17
CA GLN A 128 7.91 9.13 -15.99
C GLN A 128 6.71 8.60 -15.18
N HIS A 129 5.55 8.62 -15.82
CA HIS A 129 4.28 8.02 -15.37
C HIS A 129 4.20 6.53 -15.76
N LEU A 130 5.13 5.69 -15.28
CA LEU A 130 5.28 4.28 -15.70
C LEU A 130 5.15 3.24 -14.56
N SER A 131 4.67 3.65 -13.39
CA SER A 131 4.35 2.73 -12.29
C SER A 131 2.86 2.37 -12.26
N HIS A 132 2.50 1.44 -11.38
CA HIS A 132 1.11 1.08 -11.06
C HIS A 132 0.65 1.76 -9.76
N GLY A 133 1.03 3.02 -9.57
CA GLY A 133 0.65 3.85 -8.43
C GLY A 133 1.74 4.02 -7.36
N CYS A 134 2.65 3.06 -7.18
CA CYS A 134 3.79 3.21 -6.27
C CYS A 134 4.79 4.27 -6.76
N ILE A 135 5.56 4.84 -5.83
CA ILE A 135 6.60 5.83 -6.15
C ILE A 135 7.93 5.09 -6.32
N ARG A 136 8.48 5.08 -7.54
CA ARG A 136 9.77 4.44 -7.82
C ARG A 136 10.90 5.45 -7.72
N MET A 137 12.01 5.02 -7.15
CA MET A 137 13.24 5.79 -7.03
C MET A 137 14.40 5.02 -7.67
N ARG A 138 15.50 5.72 -7.96
CA ARG A 138 16.76 5.03 -8.25
C ARG A 138 17.21 4.24 -7.04
N ASN A 139 17.90 3.13 -7.26
CA ASN A 139 18.29 2.22 -6.17
C ASN A 139 19.20 2.88 -5.13
N ASN A 140 20.15 3.72 -5.56
CA ASN A 140 21.00 4.48 -4.62
C ASN A 140 20.19 5.52 -3.83
N ASP A 141 19.27 6.22 -4.49
CA ASP A 141 18.41 7.24 -3.87
C ASP A 141 17.52 6.63 -2.79
N VAL A 142 16.89 5.47 -3.05
CA VAL A 142 16.05 4.81 -2.04
C VAL A 142 16.87 4.22 -0.90
N ILE A 143 18.10 3.78 -1.14
CA ILE A 143 19.01 3.34 -0.07
C ILE A 143 19.34 4.50 0.87
N GLU A 144 19.58 5.69 0.33
CA GLU A 144 19.79 6.91 1.13
C GLU A 144 18.51 7.29 1.89
N LEU A 145 17.37 7.40 1.19
CA LEU A 145 16.08 7.74 1.80
C LEU A 145 15.73 6.78 2.94
N PHE A 146 15.95 5.48 2.74
CA PHE A 146 15.66 4.46 3.74
C PHE A 146 16.44 4.67 5.04
N LYS A 147 17.66 5.20 4.99
CA LYS A 147 18.45 5.50 6.21
C LYS A 147 17.93 6.75 6.92
N MET A 148 17.42 7.72 6.18
CA MET A 148 17.00 9.02 6.68
C MET A 148 15.60 9.02 7.32
N ILE A 149 14.69 8.20 6.80
CA ILE A 149 13.26 8.32 7.10
C ILE A 149 12.82 7.31 8.18
N PRO A 150 12.40 7.75 9.38
CA PRO A 150 11.84 6.87 10.40
C PRO A 150 10.43 6.37 10.04
N LEU A 151 9.98 5.32 10.75
CA LEU A 151 8.56 4.94 10.73
C LEU A 151 7.71 6.07 11.31
N GLY A 152 6.47 6.20 10.82
CA GLY A 152 5.54 7.26 11.21
C GLY A 152 5.74 8.59 10.46
N THR A 153 6.82 8.76 9.69
CA THR A 153 7.06 9.97 8.89
C THR A 153 5.84 10.28 8.01
N LYS A 154 5.36 11.53 8.11
CA LYS A 154 4.28 12.05 7.26
C LYS A 154 4.75 12.16 5.81
N VAL A 155 3.90 11.71 4.89
CA VAL A 155 4.09 11.77 3.45
C VAL A 155 2.89 12.50 2.85
N THR A 156 3.11 13.67 2.25
CA THR A 156 2.06 14.40 1.52
C THR A 156 2.30 14.23 0.03
N ILE A 157 1.32 13.66 -0.68
CA ILE A 157 1.34 13.49 -2.12
C ILE A 157 0.41 14.53 -2.74
N TYR A 158 0.98 15.51 -3.42
CA TYR A 158 0.24 16.61 -4.02
C TYR A 158 -0.36 16.22 -5.38
N GLY A 159 -1.50 16.83 -5.70
CA GLY A 159 -2.18 16.63 -6.97
C GLY A 159 -3.67 16.93 -6.83
N HIS A 160 -4.41 16.70 -7.90
CA HIS A 160 -5.87 16.74 -7.88
C HIS A 160 -6.40 15.31 -7.84
N VAL A 161 -7.42 15.05 -7.01
CA VAL A 161 -7.93 13.70 -6.74
C VAL A 161 -8.45 13.01 -8.01
N LEU A 162 -8.97 13.79 -8.96
CA LEU A 162 -9.48 13.30 -10.24
C LEU A 162 -8.42 13.20 -11.35
N GLY A 163 -7.14 13.41 -11.06
CA GLY A 163 -6.06 13.36 -12.05
C GLY A 163 -5.57 14.73 -12.51
N ASP A 164 -5.06 14.84 -13.74
CA ASP A 164 -4.57 16.12 -14.27
C ASP A 164 -5.75 17.04 -14.63
N PRO A 165 -5.84 18.27 -14.09
CA PRO A 165 -6.92 19.20 -14.43
C PRO A 165 -7.04 19.56 -15.92
N SER A 166 -6.00 19.34 -16.73
CA SER A 166 -6.06 19.59 -18.18
C SER A 166 -6.62 18.40 -18.98
N HIS A 167 -7.05 17.33 -18.32
CA HIS A 167 -7.58 16.13 -18.95
C HIS A 167 -8.87 15.69 -18.24
N ASN A 168 -9.71 14.95 -18.95
CA ASN A 168 -10.88 14.34 -18.34
C ASN A 168 -10.45 13.30 -17.29
N PRO A 169 -11.20 13.19 -16.17
CA PRO A 169 -11.00 12.10 -15.23
C PRO A 169 -11.13 10.75 -15.93
N ARG A 170 -10.39 9.75 -15.45
CA ARG A 170 -10.55 8.37 -15.95
C ARG A 170 -11.97 7.86 -15.65
N ASP A 171 -12.46 7.00 -16.52
CA ASP A 171 -13.68 6.25 -16.23
C ASP A 171 -13.45 5.32 -15.04
N LEU A 172 -14.46 5.18 -14.17
CA LEU A 172 -14.43 4.25 -13.04
C LEU A 172 -15.50 3.19 -13.16
N ALA A 173 -15.15 1.96 -12.84
CA ALA A 173 -16.05 0.83 -12.80
C ALA A 173 -15.70 -0.09 -11.63
N GLU A 174 -16.49 -1.15 -11.47
CA GLU A 174 -16.21 -2.18 -10.47
C GLU A 174 -14.80 -2.77 -10.63
N GLY A 175 -14.08 -2.87 -9.51
CA GLY A 175 -12.68 -3.29 -9.47
C GLY A 175 -11.69 -2.13 -9.33
N ASP A 176 -12.09 -0.90 -9.70
CA ASP A 176 -11.23 0.26 -9.53
C ASP A 176 -10.98 0.62 -8.07
N VAL A 177 -9.79 1.19 -7.82
CA VAL A 177 -9.39 1.70 -6.51
C VAL A 177 -8.75 3.07 -6.63
N GLY A 178 -8.92 3.91 -5.62
CA GLY A 178 -8.30 5.24 -5.61
C GLY A 178 -9.02 6.27 -4.76
N GLY A 179 -8.39 7.45 -4.65
CA GLY A 179 -9.01 8.61 -4.01
C GLY A 179 -10.19 9.15 -4.81
N ASP A 180 -10.16 9.01 -6.14
CA ASP A 180 -11.27 9.29 -7.05
C ASP A 180 -12.49 8.41 -6.74
N VAL A 181 -12.27 7.11 -6.53
CA VAL A 181 -13.31 6.18 -6.09
C VAL A 181 -13.87 6.60 -4.72
N GLN A 182 -13.00 6.96 -3.78
CA GLN A 182 -13.43 7.43 -2.45
C GLN A 182 -14.27 8.71 -2.54
N LEU A 183 -13.90 9.63 -3.43
CA LEU A 183 -14.64 10.85 -3.71
C LEU A 183 -16.02 10.54 -4.30
N ILE A 184 -16.12 9.61 -5.26
CA ILE A 184 -17.40 9.15 -5.82
C ILE A 184 -18.27 8.52 -4.74
N GLN A 185 -17.72 7.62 -3.93
CA GLN A 185 -18.45 7.02 -2.80
C GLN A 185 -18.99 8.09 -1.85
N SER A 186 -18.19 9.13 -1.56
CA SER A 186 -18.60 10.25 -0.72
C SER A 186 -19.75 11.06 -1.34
N ARG A 187 -19.68 11.37 -2.65
CA ARG A 187 -20.76 12.08 -3.36
C ARG A 187 -22.05 11.26 -3.43
N LEU A 188 -21.95 9.98 -3.77
CA LEU A 188 -23.11 9.07 -3.78
C LEU A 188 -23.72 8.93 -2.37
N LYS A 189 -22.88 8.91 -1.33
CA LYS A 189 -23.34 8.86 0.06
C LYS A 189 -24.06 10.13 0.48
N SER A 190 -23.49 11.30 0.15
CA SER A 190 -24.14 12.60 0.39
C SER A 190 -25.46 12.74 -0.34
N GLY A 191 -25.62 12.09 -1.50
CA GLY A 191 -26.88 12.04 -2.25
C GLY A 191 -27.88 10.97 -1.76
N GLY A 192 -27.56 10.21 -0.71
CA GLY A 192 -28.42 9.15 -0.18
C GLY A 192 -28.43 7.85 -0.98
N TYR A 193 -27.51 7.68 -1.94
CA TYR A 193 -27.43 6.47 -2.78
C TYR A 193 -26.53 5.39 -2.16
N TYR A 194 -25.47 5.79 -1.46
CA TYR A 194 -24.46 4.87 -0.91
C TYR A 194 -24.41 4.91 0.62
N HIS A 195 -24.58 3.76 1.26
CA HIS A 195 -24.60 3.66 2.73
C HIS A 195 -23.36 2.98 3.32
N GLY A 196 -22.45 2.51 2.46
CA GLY A 196 -21.22 1.83 2.87
C GLY A 196 -20.13 2.77 3.39
N ILE A 197 -18.96 2.19 3.60
CA ILE A 197 -17.73 2.91 3.97
C ILE A 197 -17.09 3.47 2.70
N CYS A 198 -16.63 4.72 2.74
CA CYS A 198 -15.89 5.33 1.63
C CYS A 198 -14.42 4.93 1.73
N ASP A 199 -14.10 3.70 1.36
CA ASP A 199 -12.77 3.09 1.47
C ASP A 199 -11.91 3.22 0.22
N GLY A 200 -12.45 3.84 -0.84
CA GLY A 200 -11.78 3.98 -2.13
C GLY A 200 -11.71 2.68 -2.92
N LYS A 201 -12.55 1.68 -2.62
CA LYS A 201 -12.66 0.43 -3.38
C LYS A 201 -14.01 0.34 -4.09
N PHE A 202 -13.98 0.29 -5.41
CA PHE A 202 -15.18 0.25 -6.23
C PHE A 202 -15.71 -1.18 -6.29
N ARG A 203 -16.61 -1.53 -5.37
CA ARG A 203 -17.20 -2.87 -5.26
C ARG A 203 -18.65 -2.87 -5.75
N SER A 204 -19.25 -4.06 -5.82
CA SER A 204 -20.67 -4.25 -6.17
C SER A 204 -21.65 -3.35 -5.41
N SER A 205 -21.38 -2.98 -4.16
CA SER A 205 -22.18 -2.03 -3.40
C SER A 205 -22.11 -0.60 -3.97
N THR A 206 -20.92 -0.16 -4.39
CA THR A 206 -20.72 1.11 -5.11
C THR A 206 -21.41 1.05 -6.48
N THR A 207 -21.28 -0.07 -7.21
CA THR A 207 -21.95 -0.30 -8.50
C THR A 207 -23.47 -0.19 -8.37
N ALA A 208 -24.06 -0.81 -7.35
CA ALA A 208 -25.50 -0.76 -7.11
C ALA A 208 -25.98 0.67 -6.81
N ALA A 209 -25.26 1.40 -5.95
CA ALA A 209 -25.55 2.80 -5.63
C ALA A 209 -25.45 3.69 -6.87
N LEU A 210 -24.39 3.51 -7.68
CA LEU A 210 -24.19 4.26 -8.91
C LEU A 210 -25.28 3.98 -9.94
N LYS A 211 -25.66 2.72 -10.16
CA LYS A 211 -26.75 2.37 -11.07
C LYS A 211 -28.08 3.00 -10.64
N LYS A 212 -28.34 3.09 -9.32
CA LYS A 212 -29.51 3.83 -8.82
C LYS A 212 -29.42 5.31 -9.15
N PHE A 213 -28.28 5.95 -8.86
CA PHE A 213 -28.03 7.35 -9.22
C PHE A 213 -28.23 7.61 -10.72
N GLN A 214 -27.65 6.77 -11.57
CA GLN A 214 -27.78 6.89 -13.03
C GLN A 214 -29.24 6.81 -13.48
N ARG A 215 -30.04 5.87 -12.96
CA ARG A 215 -31.48 5.78 -13.28
C ARG A 215 -32.24 7.04 -12.86
N ASP A 216 -32.01 7.51 -11.65
CA ASP A 216 -32.72 8.69 -11.10
C ASP A 216 -32.35 9.97 -11.87
N ARG A 217 -31.15 10.02 -12.45
CA ARG A 217 -30.67 11.10 -13.34
C ARG A 217 -30.96 10.87 -14.82
N LYS A 218 -31.70 9.82 -15.20
CA LYS A 218 -32.01 9.44 -16.59
C LYS A 218 -30.76 9.22 -17.47
N LEU A 219 -29.67 8.75 -16.86
CA LEU A 219 -28.43 8.34 -17.53
C LEU A 219 -28.46 6.84 -17.88
N ILE A 220 -27.52 6.41 -18.71
CA ILE A 220 -27.29 4.99 -18.98
C ILE A 220 -26.86 4.29 -17.67
N SER A 221 -27.69 3.38 -17.17
CA SER A 221 -27.47 2.65 -15.90
C SER A 221 -26.48 1.47 -16.05
N ASN A 222 -25.29 1.73 -16.60
CA ASN A 222 -24.26 0.71 -16.83
C ASN A 222 -23.34 0.47 -15.61
N GLY A 223 -23.39 1.32 -14.58
CA GLY A 223 -22.50 1.22 -13.41
C GLY A 223 -21.07 1.71 -13.67
N VAL A 224 -20.86 2.49 -14.73
CA VAL A 224 -19.58 3.15 -15.04
C VAL A 224 -19.70 4.65 -14.76
N VAL A 225 -18.74 5.22 -14.03
CA VAL A 225 -18.59 6.66 -13.86
C VAL A 225 -17.91 7.20 -15.11
N SER A 226 -18.69 7.70 -16.05
CA SER A 226 -18.20 8.44 -17.21
C SER A 226 -18.11 9.94 -16.94
N SER A 227 -17.56 10.73 -17.87
CA SER A 227 -17.55 12.20 -17.81
C SER A 227 -18.90 12.79 -17.39
N LYS A 228 -19.99 12.30 -17.99
CA LYS A 228 -21.34 12.80 -17.67
C LYS A 228 -21.76 12.51 -16.22
N VAL A 229 -21.33 11.38 -15.66
CA VAL A 229 -21.58 11.06 -14.25
C VAL A 229 -20.79 11.99 -13.34
N TYR A 230 -19.55 12.35 -13.70
CA TYR A 230 -18.77 13.33 -12.93
C TYR A 230 -19.45 14.71 -12.91
N GLU A 231 -19.98 15.17 -14.05
CA GLU A 231 -20.75 16.42 -14.15
C GLU A 231 -21.98 16.39 -13.22
N GLU A 232 -22.79 15.32 -13.31
CA GLU A 232 -24.02 15.18 -12.52
C GLU A 232 -23.75 15.01 -11.00
N LEU A 233 -22.53 14.60 -10.63
CA LEU A 233 -22.06 14.57 -9.23
C LEU A 233 -21.44 15.90 -8.78
N GLY A 234 -21.37 16.91 -9.66
CA GLY A 234 -20.79 18.23 -9.38
C GLY A 234 -19.29 18.15 -9.12
N LEU A 235 -18.59 17.27 -9.84
CA LEU A 235 -17.15 17.04 -9.71
C LEU A 235 -16.33 17.68 -10.83
N VAL A 236 -16.95 17.94 -11.96
CA VAL A 236 -16.38 18.63 -13.13
C VAL A 236 -17.46 19.51 -13.76
N GLU A 237 -17.03 20.53 -14.51
CA GLU A 237 -17.89 21.46 -15.27
C GLU A 237 -17.84 21.16 -16.77
#